data_AF-A0A949NIT1-F1
#
_entry.id   AF-A0A949NIT1-F1
#
_cell.length_a   1.000
_cell.length_b   1.000
_cell.length_c   1.000
_cell.angle_alpha   90.00
_cell.angle_beta   90.00
_cell.angle_gamma   90.00
#
_symmetry.space_group_name_H-M   'P 1'
#
loop_
_entity.id
_entity.type
_entity.pdbx_description
1 polymer ?
#
loop_
_entity_poly.entity_id
_entity_poly.type
_entity_poly.pdbx_seq_one_letter_code
_entity_poly.pdbx_strand_id
1 'polypeptide(L)'
;MENKAKIDIKSLNLKQLTEYMESLGEKPFRARQVYQWIHEKLVTDLDEMSNLSKELRGKLKENCEWTSLELLEEQTSQIDGTKKFLFRLSDGNVIESVWMQYKHGNSVCISSQVGCKMGCRFCASTIGGLVRNLTPAQMLDQIYRIQALTKARVSNVVVMGTGEPLDNYDNLLAFLKILTDEHGLHISQRNITVSTCGIVPNIYRLAEEKLQITLALSLHASSQEKRLELMPVANKYGLDEVLEACDYYGEQTGRRMTFEYSLVGGVNDTKEDAVRLAKLIKPLHGHVNLIPVNPIKERDYVQSDRSVVVDFKNKLEKCGINVTIRREMGRDIDGACGQLRKHFIDRQEEKGGGEM
;
A
#
# COMPACT_ATOMS: atom_id res chain seq x y z
N MET A 1 14.42 36.08 -7.13
CA MET A 1 14.63 35.08 -6.07
C MET A 1 14.20 33.74 -6.64
N GLU A 2 15.15 32.89 -7.00
CA GLU A 2 14.83 31.53 -7.44
C GLU A 2 14.07 30.84 -6.30
N ASN A 3 12.86 30.37 -6.62
CA ASN A 3 12.01 29.68 -5.67
C ASN A 3 12.63 28.31 -5.41
N LYS A 4 13.61 28.24 -4.50
CA LYS A 4 14.30 27.00 -4.15
C LYS A 4 13.26 26.02 -3.62
N ALA A 5 13.10 24.89 -4.29
CA ALA A 5 12.15 23.87 -3.88
C ALA A 5 12.41 23.50 -2.41
N LYS A 6 11.37 23.59 -1.58
CA LYS A 6 11.46 23.25 -0.17
C LYS A 6 11.73 21.75 -0.02
N ILE A 7 12.48 21.38 1.01
CA ILE A 7 12.87 19.98 1.25
C ILE A 7 11.76 19.26 2.01
N ASP A 8 11.33 18.10 1.51
CA ASP A 8 10.43 17.20 2.24
C ASP A 8 11.19 16.49 3.36
N ILE A 9 11.28 17.17 4.52
CA ILE A 9 12.10 16.72 5.65
C ILE A 9 11.67 15.36 6.20
N LYS A 10 10.37 15.04 6.11
CA LYS A 10 9.80 13.76 6.58
C LYS A 10 10.17 12.58 5.65
N SER A 11 10.72 12.86 4.47
CA SER A 11 11.19 11.84 3.51
C SER A 11 12.69 11.55 3.63
N LEU A 12 13.42 12.25 4.51
CA LEU A 12 14.85 12.03 4.73
C LEU A 12 15.06 10.90 5.74
N ASN A 13 15.91 9.93 5.41
CA ASN A 13 16.42 9.00 6.43
C ASN A 13 17.37 9.74 7.39
N LEU A 14 17.73 9.12 8.52
CA LEU A 14 18.54 9.78 9.55
C LEU A 14 19.88 10.30 9.02
N LYS A 15 20.53 9.59 8.10
CA LYS A 15 21.79 10.02 7.48
C LYS A 15 21.57 11.29 6.65
N GLN A 16 20.59 11.28 5.76
CA GLN A 16 20.24 12.42 4.92
C GLN A 16 19.80 13.63 5.76
N LEU A 17 19.06 13.39 6.84
CA LEU A 17 18.67 14.44 7.78
C LEU A 17 19.88 15.02 8.53
N THR A 18 20.88 14.20 8.83
CA THR A 18 22.14 14.65 9.44
C THR A 18 22.91 15.58 8.51
N GLU A 19 23.12 15.15 7.27
CA GLU A 19 23.75 15.96 6.22
C GLU A 19 22.98 17.28 6.00
N TYR A 20 21.65 17.21 6.03
CA TYR A 20 20.81 18.40 5.90
C TYR A 20 20.95 19.36 7.08
N MET A 21 20.98 18.86 8.32
CA MET A 21 21.20 19.72 9.50
C MET A 21 22.56 20.43 9.44
N GLU A 22 23.61 19.72 9.03
CA GLU A 22 24.94 20.32 8.84
C GLU A 22 24.92 21.42 7.78
N SER A 23 24.19 21.22 6.68
CA SER A 23 24.02 22.24 5.62
C SER A 23 23.31 23.51 6.10
N LEU A 24 22.51 23.44 7.17
CA LEU A 24 21.85 24.58 7.83
C LEU A 24 22.72 25.22 8.93
N GLY A 25 23.96 24.77 9.08
CA GLY A 25 24.89 25.21 10.14
C GLY A 25 24.54 24.66 11.53
N GLU A 26 23.71 23.62 11.62
CA GLU A 26 23.32 23.00 12.88
C GLU A 26 24.24 21.83 13.23
N LYS A 27 24.33 21.51 14.53
CA LYS A 27 25.14 20.38 15.00
C LYS A 27 24.50 19.04 14.59
N PRO A 28 25.28 17.99 14.25
CA PRO A 28 24.76 16.70 13.76
C PRO A 28 23.71 16.05 14.67
N PHE A 29 23.86 16.17 15.99
CA PHE A 29 22.92 15.57 16.94
C PHE A 29 21.49 16.15 16.84
N ARG A 30 21.31 17.34 16.24
CA ARG A 30 19.99 17.94 16.01
C ARG A 30 19.15 17.08 15.06
N ALA A 31 19.78 16.37 14.13
CA ALA A 31 19.08 15.49 13.21
C ALA A 31 18.35 14.38 13.97
N ARG A 32 19.02 13.74 14.94
CA ARG A 32 18.38 12.72 15.78
C ARG A 32 17.18 13.26 16.57
N GLN A 33 17.28 14.49 17.09
CA GLN A 33 16.15 15.11 17.79
C GLN A 33 14.95 15.34 16.86
N VAL A 34 15.20 15.93 15.69
CA VAL A 34 14.16 16.17 14.67
C VAL A 34 13.56 14.83 14.20
N TYR A 35 14.39 13.84 13.93
CA TYR A 35 13.98 12.50 13.48
C TYR A 35 13.04 11.84 14.49
N GLN A 36 13.37 11.87 15.78
CA GLN A 36 12.52 11.33 16.84
C GLN A 36 11.18 12.07 16.94
N TRP A 37 11.17 13.40 16.81
CA TRP A 37 9.91 14.13 16.81
C TRP A 37 8.99 13.73 15.66
N ILE A 38 9.55 13.54 14.47
CA ILE A 38 8.79 13.15 13.27
C ILE A 38 8.34 11.69 13.35
N HIS A 39 9.26 10.76 13.59
CA HIS A 39 9.05 9.33 13.34
C HIS A 39 8.76 8.51 14.59
N GLU A 40 9.00 9.03 15.79
CA GLU A 40 8.70 8.37 17.07
C GLU A 40 7.52 9.06 17.79
N LYS A 41 7.59 10.39 17.94
CA LYS A 41 6.57 11.18 18.63
C LYS A 41 5.41 11.62 17.73
N LEU A 42 5.56 11.47 16.42
CA LEU A 42 4.52 11.65 15.41
C LEU A 42 3.87 13.04 15.43
N VAL A 43 4.67 14.09 15.64
CA VAL A 43 4.14 15.46 15.70
C VAL A 43 3.55 15.90 14.38
N THR A 44 2.55 16.76 14.49
CA THR A 44 1.77 17.31 13.38
C THR A 44 2.18 18.73 13.05
N ASP A 45 2.91 19.40 13.93
CA ASP A 45 3.46 20.74 13.75
C ASP A 45 4.92 20.79 14.26
N LEU A 46 5.75 21.56 13.56
CA LEU A 46 7.14 21.85 13.95
C LEU A 46 7.23 22.58 15.30
N ASP A 47 6.21 23.33 15.70
CA ASP A 47 6.17 24.05 16.97
C ASP A 47 6.05 23.12 18.18
N GLU A 48 5.59 21.88 17.99
CA GLU A 48 5.51 20.86 19.04
C GLU A 48 6.91 20.39 19.49
N MET A 49 7.95 20.63 18.69
CA MET A 49 9.32 20.21 18.95
C MET A 49 9.99 21.09 20.03
N SER A 50 9.54 20.95 21.28
CA SER A 50 9.86 21.87 22.39
C SER A 50 11.33 21.93 22.81
N ASN A 51 12.12 20.90 22.48
CA ASN A 51 13.56 20.86 22.76
C ASN A 51 14.43 21.47 21.63
N LEU A 52 13.81 21.98 20.57
CA LEU A 52 14.48 22.71 19.49
C LEU A 52 14.38 24.22 19.73
N SER A 53 15.46 24.93 19.43
CA SER A 53 15.49 26.39 19.54
C SER A 53 14.45 27.02 18.60
N LYS A 54 13.97 28.22 18.96
CA LYS A 54 13.08 28.98 18.07
C LYS A 54 13.73 29.26 16.72
N GLU A 55 15.05 29.52 16.72
CA GLU A 55 15.84 29.73 15.51
C GLU A 55 15.81 28.51 14.60
N LEU A 56 16.09 27.31 15.12
CA LEU A 56 16.06 26.08 14.33
C LEU A 56 14.67 25.80 13.78
N ARG A 57 13.62 25.92 14.61
CA ARG A 57 12.24 25.78 14.13
C ARG A 57 11.91 26.78 13.02
N GLY A 58 12.41 28.01 13.12
CA GLY A 58 12.31 29.02 12.06
C GLY A 58 12.97 28.58 10.75
N LYS A 59 14.24 28.12 10.81
CA LYS A 59 14.96 27.59 9.64
C LYS A 59 14.20 26.44 8.97
N LEU A 60 13.65 25.51 9.77
CA LEU A 60 12.88 24.38 9.25
C LEU A 60 11.59 24.85 8.57
N LYS A 61 10.84 25.80 9.16
CA LYS A 61 9.61 26.34 8.56
C LYS A 61 9.86 27.07 7.24
N GLU A 62 10.97 27.77 7.14
CA GLU A 62 11.37 28.50 5.95
C GLU A 62 11.79 27.54 4.81
N ASN A 63 12.62 26.54 5.12
CA ASN A 63 13.31 25.73 4.12
C ASN A 63 12.67 24.37 3.84
N CYS A 64 11.78 23.88 4.70
CA CYS A 64 11.19 22.55 4.57
C CYS A 64 9.70 22.60 4.25
N GLU A 65 9.26 21.61 3.49
CA GLU A 65 7.85 21.24 3.43
C GLU A 65 7.51 20.35 4.62
N TRP A 66 6.31 20.53 5.14
CA TRP A 66 5.80 19.73 6.24
C TRP A 66 4.57 18.97 5.78
N THR A 67 4.77 17.70 5.42
CA THR A 67 3.69 16.81 5.04
C THR A 67 2.81 16.53 6.26
N SER A 68 1.53 16.90 6.21
CA SER A 68 0.52 16.48 7.17
C SER A 68 -0.79 16.24 6.46
N LEU A 69 -1.31 15.01 6.53
CA LEU A 69 -2.57 14.65 5.89
C LEU A 69 -3.76 15.17 6.69
N GLU A 70 -4.63 15.91 6.00
CA GLU A 70 -5.90 16.40 6.53
C GLU A 70 -6.94 15.28 6.45
N LEU A 71 -7.57 14.93 7.58
CA LEU A 71 -8.67 13.97 7.59
C LEU A 71 -9.94 14.66 7.07
N LEU A 72 -10.51 14.14 5.98
CA LEU A 72 -11.78 14.63 5.43
C LEU A 72 -12.98 13.81 5.89
N GLU A 73 -12.83 12.48 5.90
CA GLU A 73 -13.91 11.56 6.23
C GLU A 73 -13.34 10.33 6.96
N GLU A 74 -14.02 9.90 8.03
CA GLU A 74 -13.76 8.63 8.71
C GLU A 74 -15.05 7.80 8.70
N GLN A 75 -14.94 6.54 8.27
CA GLN A 75 -16.02 5.57 8.35
C GLN A 75 -15.60 4.43 9.28
N THR A 76 -16.49 3.98 10.16
CA THR A 76 -16.25 2.86 11.06
C THR A 76 -17.29 1.77 10.82
N SER A 77 -16.81 0.57 10.49
CA SER A 77 -17.60 -0.65 10.39
C SER A 77 -18.23 -0.98 11.73
N GLN A 78 -19.54 -1.17 11.73
CA GLN A 78 -20.31 -1.61 12.90
C GLN A 78 -20.20 -3.12 13.11
N ILE A 79 -19.71 -3.85 12.10
CA ILE A 79 -19.60 -5.31 12.13
C ILE A 79 -18.29 -5.76 12.81
N ASP A 80 -17.19 -5.09 12.49
CA ASP A 80 -15.85 -5.56 12.89
C ASP A 80 -14.89 -4.45 13.36
N GLY A 81 -15.35 -3.20 13.42
CA GLY A 81 -14.54 -2.08 13.89
C GLY A 81 -13.47 -1.60 12.91
N THR A 82 -13.44 -2.12 11.68
CA THR A 82 -12.58 -1.62 10.60
C THR A 82 -12.85 -0.13 10.38
N LYS A 83 -11.79 0.67 10.29
CA LYS A 83 -11.89 2.11 10.04
C LYS A 83 -11.30 2.47 8.70
N LYS A 84 -12.00 3.30 7.95
CA LYS A 84 -11.59 3.80 6.64
C LYS A 84 -11.41 5.31 6.73
N PHE A 85 -10.30 5.81 6.22
CA PHE A 85 -9.93 7.22 6.30
C PHE A 85 -9.74 7.77 4.91
N LEU A 86 -10.39 8.90 4.63
CA LEU A 86 -10.14 9.71 3.45
C LEU A 86 -9.27 10.91 3.86
N PHE A 87 -8.08 10.98 3.28
CA PHE A 87 -7.12 12.04 3.56
C PHE A 87 -6.96 12.97 2.36
N ARG A 88 -6.88 14.28 2.62
CA ARG A 88 -6.47 15.29 1.63
C ARG A 88 -4.96 15.53 1.72
N LEU A 89 -4.35 15.62 0.54
CA LEU A 89 -2.95 15.99 0.31
C LEU A 89 -2.84 17.51 0.09
N SER A 90 -1.64 18.07 0.23
CA SER A 90 -1.39 19.51 0.07
C SER A 90 -1.75 20.07 -1.31
N ASP A 91 -1.74 19.23 -2.34
CA ASP A 91 -2.13 19.56 -3.70
C ASP A 91 -3.63 19.35 -3.97
N GLY A 92 -4.45 19.15 -2.93
CA GLY A 92 -5.89 18.97 -3.01
C GLY A 92 -6.35 17.58 -3.41
N ASN A 93 -5.44 16.72 -3.88
CA ASN A 93 -5.74 15.31 -4.15
C ASN A 93 -6.13 14.56 -2.88
N VAL A 94 -6.94 13.51 -3.05
CA VAL A 94 -7.38 12.65 -1.93
C VAL A 94 -6.86 11.23 -2.08
N ILE A 95 -6.53 10.62 -0.94
CA ILE A 95 -6.13 9.21 -0.83
C ILE A 95 -6.88 8.51 0.30
N GLU A 96 -6.85 7.19 0.26
CA GLU A 96 -7.58 6.33 1.18
C GLU A 96 -6.61 5.44 1.94
N SER A 97 -6.93 5.20 3.21
CA SER A 97 -6.23 4.25 4.07
C SER A 97 -7.23 3.48 4.91
N VAL A 98 -6.90 2.23 5.26
CA VAL A 98 -7.79 1.36 6.05
C VAL A 98 -7.04 0.86 7.27
N TRP A 99 -7.64 0.98 8.45
CA TRP A 99 -7.14 0.40 9.69
C TRP A 99 -8.00 -0.77 10.10
N MET A 100 -7.35 -1.89 10.43
CA MET A 100 -7.98 -3.15 10.77
C MET A 100 -7.41 -3.69 12.08
N GLN A 101 -8.30 -4.13 12.97
CA GLN A 101 -7.91 -4.78 14.22
C GLN A 101 -7.84 -6.30 14.03
N TYR A 102 -6.67 -6.87 14.30
CA TYR A 102 -6.48 -8.32 14.37
C TYR A 102 -6.03 -8.73 15.77
N LYS A 103 -6.23 -10.02 16.11
CA LYS A 103 -5.79 -10.59 17.40
C LYS A 103 -4.29 -10.41 17.66
N HIS A 104 -3.48 -10.30 16.61
CA HIS A 104 -2.03 -10.21 16.66
C HIS A 104 -1.47 -8.79 16.45
N GLY A 105 -2.34 -7.77 16.42
CA GLY A 105 -1.95 -6.37 16.29
C GLY A 105 -2.76 -5.61 15.24
N ASN A 106 -2.64 -4.28 15.28
CA ASN A 106 -3.36 -3.42 14.35
C ASN A 106 -2.63 -3.36 13.01
N SER A 107 -3.37 -3.48 11.92
CA SER A 107 -2.85 -3.42 10.56
C SER A 107 -3.36 -2.17 9.85
N VAL A 108 -2.48 -1.51 9.09
CA VAL A 108 -2.86 -0.39 8.22
C VAL A 108 -2.60 -0.75 6.78
N CYS A 109 -3.63 -0.60 5.94
CA CYS A 109 -3.52 -0.59 4.49
C CYS A 109 -3.29 0.85 4.02
N ILE A 110 -2.18 1.09 3.33
CA ILE A 110 -1.84 2.41 2.80
C ILE A 110 -1.84 2.44 1.27
N SER A 111 -2.10 3.63 0.72
CA SER A 111 -1.92 3.95 -0.68
C SER A 111 -0.45 4.32 -0.97
N SER A 112 0.02 4.04 -2.18
CA SER A 112 1.36 4.38 -2.68
C SER A 112 1.34 5.43 -3.80
N GLN A 113 0.18 5.66 -4.42
CA GLN A 113 -0.02 6.63 -5.50
C GLN A 113 -1.38 7.33 -5.35
N VAL A 114 -1.56 8.44 -6.06
CA VAL A 114 -2.88 9.04 -6.29
C VAL A 114 -3.42 8.49 -7.61
N GLY A 115 -4.38 7.57 -7.52
CA GLY A 115 -4.82 6.77 -8.66
C GLY A 115 -3.81 5.68 -9.04
N CYS A 116 -4.08 4.95 -10.11
CA CYS A 116 -3.22 3.84 -10.57
C CYS A 116 -3.34 3.64 -12.08
N LYS A 117 -2.21 3.53 -12.79
CA LYS A 117 -2.17 3.36 -14.26
C LYS A 117 -2.27 1.91 -14.73
N MET A 118 -2.36 0.92 -13.81
CA MET A 118 -2.28 -0.50 -14.18
C MET A 118 -3.53 -1.03 -14.89
N GLY A 119 -4.67 -0.35 -14.78
CA GLY A 119 -5.90 -0.69 -15.52
C GLY A 119 -6.55 -2.03 -15.13
N CYS A 120 -6.15 -2.63 -14.01
CA CYS A 120 -6.75 -3.85 -13.47
C CYS A 120 -8.28 -3.75 -13.43
N ARG A 121 -8.95 -4.69 -14.08
CA ARG A 121 -10.37 -4.56 -14.36
C ARG A 121 -11.24 -4.65 -13.11
N PHE A 122 -10.85 -5.42 -12.11
CA PHE A 122 -11.60 -5.54 -10.86
C PHE A 122 -11.30 -4.42 -9.83
N CYS A 123 -10.54 -3.38 -10.19
CA CYS A 123 -10.02 -2.39 -9.23
C CYS A 123 -10.53 -0.96 -9.50
N ALA A 124 -11.28 -0.42 -8.53
CA ALA A 124 -11.79 0.96 -8.58
C ALA A 124 -10.67 2.02 -8.62
N SER A 125 -9.53 1.77 -7.99
CA SER A 125 -8.37 2.68 -7.98
C SER A 125 -7.76 2.98 -9.36
N THR A 126 -8.11 2.21 -10.39
CA THR A 126 -7.63 2.41 -11.77
C THR A 126 -8.53 3.35 -12.57
N ILE A 127 -9.74 3.62 -12.08
CA ILE A 127 -10.68 4.54 -12.70
C ILE A 127 -10.13 5.96 -12.55
N GLY A 128 -9.99 6.67 -13.68
CA GLY A 128 -9.33 7.99 -13.74
C GLY A 128 -7.81 7.96 -13.89
N GLY A 129 -7.20 6.76 -13.94
CA GLY A 129 -5.76 6.60 -14.19
C GLY A 129 -4.85 7.05 -13.03
N LEU A 130 -3.57 7.25 -13.32
CA LEU A 130 -2.57 7.75 -12.37
C LEU A 130 -2.48 9.27 -12.47
N VAL A 131 -2.57 9.95 -11.32
CA VAL A 131 -2.27 11.39 -11.21
C VAL A 131 -0.79 11.58 -10.90
N ARG A 132 -0.30 11.00 -9.80
CA ARG A 132 1.13 11.03 -9.41
C ARG A 132 1.49 10.01 -8.34
N ASN A 133 2.78 9.84 -8.13
CA ASN A 133 3.35 9.09 -7.02
C ASN A 133 3.19 9.83 -5.68
N LEU A 134 3.07 9.06 -4.58
CA LEU A 134 3.21 9.60 -3.23
C LEU A 134 4.68 9.66 -2.81
N THR A 135 5.05 10.69 -2.07
CA THR A 135 6.38 10.78 -1.43
C THR A 135 6.47 9.81 -0.24
N PRO A 136 7.68 9.49 0.24
CA PRO A 136 7.86 8.69 1.44
C PRO A 136 7.10 9.28 2.63
N ALA A 137 7.18 10.60 2.83
CA ALA A 137 6.44 11.31 3.86
C ALA A 137 4.93 11.11 3.75
N GLN A 138 4.34 11.19 2.56
CA GLN A 138 2.91 10.98 2.35
C GLN A 138 2.48 9.52 2.63
N MET A 139 3.36 8.54 2.39
CA MET A 139 3.12 7.14 2.78
C MET A 139 3.25 6.92 4.29
N LEU A 140 4.26 7.52 4.93
CA LEU A 140 4.45 7.46 6.39
C LEU A 140 3.31 8.14 7.14
N ASP A 141 2.88 9.31 6.68
CA ASP A 141 1.90 10.13 7.41
C ASP A 141 0.51 9.48 7.43
N GLN A 142 0.16 8.62 6.46
CA GLN A 142 -1.03 7.76 6.56
C GLN A 142 -1.02 6.91 7.84
N ILE A 143 0.13 6.30 8.17
CA ILE A 143 0.31 5.49 9.38
C ILE A 143 0.31 6.37 10.62
N TYR A 144 0.98 7.52 10.57
CA TYR A 144 1.15 8.41 11.71
C TYR A 144 -0.16 9.04 12.12
N ARG A 145 -0.92 9.56 11.16
CA ARG A 145 -2.25 10.15 11.39
C ARG A 145 -3.24 9.10 11.88
N ILE A 146 -3.26 7.91 11.29
CA ILE A 146 -4.12 6.82 11.78
C ILE A 146 -3.78 6.45 13.22
N GLN A 147 -2.49 6.33 13.56
CA GLN A 147 -2.07 6.01 14.92
C GLN A 147 -2.45 7.10 15.93
N ALA A 148 -2.33 8.38 15.56
CA ALA A 148 -2.78 9.50 16.38
C ALA A 148 -4.31 9.50 16.58
N LEU A 149 -5.08 9.28 15.51
CA LEU A 149 -6.55 9.26 15.52
C LEU A 149 -7.12 8.07 16.31
N THR A 150 -6.54 6.88 16.09
CA THR A 150 -6.98 5.64 16.75
C THR A 150 -6.40 5.46 18.15
N LYS A 151 -5.35 6.25 18.50
CA LYS A 151 -4.55 6.10 19.72
C LYS A 151 -4.00 4.68 19.90
N ALA A 152 -3.79 3.98 18.79
CA ALA A 152 -3.42 2.56 18.79
C ALA A 152 -2.15 2.35 17.96
N ARG A 153 -1.16 1.66 18.55
CA ARG A 153 0.09 1.32 17.85
C ARG A 153 -0.22 0.46 16.63
N VAL A 154 0.27 0.89 15.48
CA VAL A 154 0.25 0.10 14.24
C VAL A 154 1.37 -0.93 14.28
N SER A 155 1.00 -2.21 14.17
CA SER A 155 1.93 -3.33 14.27
C SER A 155 2.30 -3.92 12.90
N ASN A 156 1.38 -3.81 11.93
CA ASN A 156 1.54 -4.35 10.58
C ASN A 156 1.14 -3.30 9.55
N VAL A 157 1.81 -3.33 8.39
CA VAL A 157 1.52 -2.43 7.27
C VAL A 157 1.41 -3.24 6.00
N VAL A 158 0.35 -2.99 5.23
CA VAL A 158 0.17 -3.56 3.91
C VAL A 158 0.08 -2.44 2.88
N VAL A 159 0.93 -2.49 1.86
CA VAL A 159 0.91 -1.53 0.74
C VAL A 159 0.03 -2.14 -0.35
N MET A 160 -1.28 -2.10 -0.09
CA MET A 160 -2.35 -2.70 -0.90
C MET A 160 -3.51 -1.71 -1.16
N GLY A 161 -3.33 -0.43 -0.80
CA GLY A 161 -4.31 0.61 -1.07
C GLY A 161 -4.28 1.06 -2.54
N THR A 162 -4.48 2.36 -2.78
CA THR A 162 -4.43 2.90 -4.15
C THR A 162 -2.99 2.99 -4.64
N GLY A 163 -2.72 2.43 -5.83
CA GLY A 163 -1.44 2.53 -6.54
C GLY A 163 -0.76 1.18 -6.79
N GLU A 164 0.25 1.18 -7.66
CA GLU A 164 1.20 0.08 -7.84
C GLU A 164 2.52 0.43 -7.14
N PRO A 165 2.83 -0.17 -5.97
CA PRO A 165 4.01 0.16 -5.18
C PRO A 165 5.33 0.05 -5.96
N LEU A 166 5.49 -0.97 -6.80
CA LEU A 166 6.73 -1.13 -7.57
C LEU A 166 6.83 -0.18 -8.75
N ASP A 167 5.75 0.52 -9.15
CA ASP A 167 5.81 1.63 -10.10
C ASP A 167 6.26 2.94 -9.41
N ASN A 168 6.12 3.01 -8.09
CA ASN A 168 6.63 4.08 -7.23
C ASN A 168 7.88 3.64 -6.44
N TYR A 169 8.80 2.94 -7.11
CA TYR A 169 9.87 2.15 -6.47
C TYR A 169 10.76 2.94 -5.50
N ASP A 170 11.34 4.06 -5.94
CA ASP A 170 12.36 4.76 -5.13
C ASP A 170 11.73 5.37 -3.86
N ASN A 171 10.52 5.92 -3.98
CA ASN A 171 9.77 6.43 -2.82
C ASN A 171 9.33 5.29 -1.89
N LEU A 172 8.90 4.14 -2.44
CA LEU A 172 8.56 2.96 -1.66
C LEU A 172 9.77 2.49 -0.84
N LEU A 173 10.94 2.39 -1.47
CA LEU A 173 12.16 1.92 -0.81
C LEU A 173 12.58 2.87 0.32
N ALA A 174 12.54 4.19 0.09
CA ALA A 174 12.81 5.19 1.13
C ALA A 174 11.79 5.09 2.28
N PHE A 175 10.50 4.93 1.98
CA PHE A 175 9.45 4.71 2.96
C PHE A 175 9.71 3.47 3.82
N LEU A 176 10.06 2.33 3.21
CA LEU A 176 10.35 1.08 3.93
C LEU A 176 11.54 1.24 4.87
N LYS A 177 12.61 1.90 4.40
CA LYS A 177 13.81 2.17 5.20
C LYS A 177 13.47 3.04 6.42
N ILE A 178 12.71 4.13 6.24
CA ILE A 178 12.34 5.02 7.35
C ILE A 178 11.36 4.35 8.33
N LEU A 179 10.36 3.61 7.82
CA LEU A 179 9.35 2.96 8.66
C LEU A 179 9.94 1.88 9.58
N THR A 180 11.01 1.22 9.11
CA THR A 180 11.67 0.11 9.81
C THR A 180 12.94 0.54 10.55
N ASP A 181 13.31 1.83 10.45
CA ASP A 181 14.46 2.41 11.14
C ASP A 181 14.30 2.34 12.66
N GLU A 182 15.40 2.06 13.35
CA GLU A 182 15.36 1.81 14.78
C GLU A 182 15.15 3.06 15.65
N HIS A 183 15.37 4.24 15.06
CA HIS A 183 15.19 5.53 15.72
C HIS A 183 13.81 6.16 15.44
N GLY A 184 12.94 5.46 14.70
CA GLY A 184 11.57 5.87 14.43
C GLY A 184 10.55 4.91 15.01
N LEU A 185 9.51 4.58 14.24
CA LEU A 185 8.49 3.63 14.64
C LEU A 185 9.03 2.20 14.82
N HIS A 186 10.13 1.85 14.16
CA HIS A 186 10.75 0.52 14.24
C HIS A 186 9.72 -0.61 13.98
N ILE A 187 8.94 -0.51 12.91
CA ILE A 187 8.07 -1.65 12.53
C ILE A 187 8.97 -2.74 11.97
N SER A 188 8.84 -3.97 12.48
CA SER A 188 9.55 -5.12 11.95
C SER A 188 9.26 -5.28 10.46
N GLN A 189 10.29 -5.43 9.63
CA GLN A 189 10.12 -5.67 8.19
C GLN A 189 9.22 -6.87 7.91
N ARG A 190 9.23 -7.89 8.78
CA ARG A 190 8.37 -9.09 8.64
C ARG A 190 6.88 -8.80 8.78
N ASN A 191 6.52 -7.66 9.36
CA ASN A 191 5.15 -7.19 9.52
C ASN A 191 4.72 -6.26 8.38
N ILE A 192 5.55 -6.12 7.35
CA ILE A 192 5.27 -5.31 6.16
C ILE A 192 5.03 -6.23 4.97
N THR A 193 3.90 -6.03 4.30
CA THR A 193 3.59 -6.70 3.03
C THR A 193 3.49 -5.66 1.93
N VAL A 194 4.27 -5.83 0.86
CA VAL A 194 4.16 -5.03 -0.36
C VAL A 194 3.49 -5.89 -1.42
N SER A 195 2.41 -5.39 -2.02
CA SER A 195 1.76 -6.05 -3.15
C SER A 195 2.20 -5.44 -4.47
N THR A 196 2.28 -6.26 -5.52
CA THR A 196 2.55 -5.79 -6.89
C THR A 196 1.72 -6.54 -7.91
N CYS A 197 1.32 -5.86 -8.99
CA CYS A 197 0.72 -6.46 -10.17
C CYS A 197 1.75 -7.16 -11.08
N GLY A 198 3.05 -7.06 -10.78
CA GLY A 198 4.11 -7.79 -11.49
C GLY A 198 5.02 -6.88 -12.33
N ILE A 199 5.58 -5.80 -11.75
CA ILE A 199 6.58 -4.97 -12.44
C ILE A 199 7.93 -5.69 -12.44
N VAL A 200 8.15 -6.59 -13.40
CA VAL A 200 9.27 -7.56 -13.44
C VAL A 200 10.63 -6.93 -13.13
N PRO A 201 11.09 -5.86 -13.81
CA PRO A 201 12.42 -5.28 -13.52
C PRO A 201 12.57 -4.81 -12.07
N ASN A 202 11.47 -4.34 -11.46
CA ASN A 202 11.49 -3.82 -10.10
C ASN A 202 11.34 -4.94 -9.05
N ILE A 203 10.81 -6.11 -9.40
CA ILE A 203 10.88 -7.30 -8.54
C ILE A 203 12.34 -7.75 -8.38
N TYR A 204 13.09 -7.81 -9.49
CA TYR A 204 14.52 -8.11 -9.45
C TYR A 204 15.30 -7.08 -8.61
N ARG A 205 15.07 -5.78 -8.85
CA ARG A 205 15.70 -4.72 -8.02
C ARG A 205 15.39 -4.88 -6.53
N LEU A 206 14.14 -5.20 -6.19
CA LEU A 206 13.73 -5.37 -4.79
C LEU A 206 14.40 -6.58 -4.13
N ALA A 207 14.60 -7.67 -4.88
CA ALA A 207 15.29 -8.86 -4.39
C ALA A 207 16.72 -8.54 -3.94
N GLU A 208 17.43 -7.68 -4.69
CA GLU A 208 18.80 -7.26 -4.37
C GLU A 208 18.91 -6.40 -3.10
N GLU A 209 17.84 -5.72 -2.70
CA GLU A 209 17.81 -4.98 -1.42
C GLU A 209 17.79 -5.91 -0.20
N LYS A 210 17.51 -7.21 -0.39
CA LYS A 210 17.51 -8.27 0.64
C LYS A 210 16.68 -7.95 1.88
N LEU A 211 15.62 -7.16 1.69
CA LEU A 211 14.68 -6.79 2.73
C LEU A 211 13.93 -8.03 3.25
N GLN A 212 13.58 -8.01 4.53
CA GLN A 212 12.86 -9.10 5.21
C GLN A 212 11.33 -8.92 5.14
N ILE A 213 10.84 -8.12 4.20
CA ILE A 213 9.41 -7.90 3.95
C ILE A 213 8.76 -9.12 3.29
N THR A 214 7.43 -9.15 3.30
CA THR A 214 6.66 -10.10 2.51
C THR A 214 6.29 -9.46 1.18
N LEU A 215 6.66 -10.10 0.07
CA LEU A 215 6.19 -9.70 -1.27
C LEU A 215 4.96 -10.52 -1.64
N ALA A 216 3.89 -9.82 -2.03
CA ALA A 216 2.66 -10.40 -2.53
C ALA A 216 2.50 -10.09 -4.03
N LEU A 217 2.30 -11.13 -4.84
CA LEU A 217 1.94 -10.97 -6.25
C LEU A 217 0.42 -10.97 -6.40
N SER A 218 -0.12 -9.89 -6.94
CA SER A 218 -1.47 -9.81 -7.50
C SER A 218 -1.54 -10.68 -8.75
N LEU A 219 -1.86 -11.98 -8.57
CA LEU A 219 -1.84 -12.97 -9.63
C LEU A 219 -3.17 -12.99 -10.40
N HIS A 220 -4.28 -13.16 -9.67
CA HIS A 220 -5.68 -13.11 -10.12
C HIS A 220 -6.08 -13.97 -11.35
N ALA A 221 -5.18 -14.74 -11.96
CA ALA A 221 -5.48 -15.64 -13.07
C ALA A 221 -4.48 -16.79 -13.15
N SER A 222 -4.95 -17.96 -13.57
CA SER A 222 -4.15 -19.19 -13.70
C SER A 222 -3.59 -19.41 -15.13
N SER A 223 -3.78 -18.44 -16.04
CA SER A 223 -3.30 -18.49 -17.42
C SER A 223 -3.11 -17.10 -17.99
N GLN A 224 -2.22 -16.95 -18.97
CA GLN A 224 -1.90 -15.67 -19.58
C GLN A 224 -3.11 -15.00 -20.22
N GLU A 225 -3.96 -15.75 -20.93
CA GLU A 225 -5.18 -15.24 -21.57
C GLU A 225 -6.11 -14.57 -20.56
N LYS A 226 -6.46 -15.27 -19.47
CA LYS A 226 -7.28 -14.72 -18.39
C LYS A 226 -6.59 -13.57 -17.66
N ARG A 227 -5.26 -13.62 -17.54
CA ARG A 227 -4.48 -12.53 -16.91
C ARG A 227 -4.54 -11.27 -17.76
N LEU A 228 -4.46 -11.37 -19.09
CA LEU A 228 -4.65 -10.26 -20.03
C LEU A 228 -6.06 -9.67 -19.95
N GLU A 229 -7.06 -10.53 -19.80
CA GLU A 229 -8.44 -10.10 -19.62
C GLU A 229 -8.60 -9.28 -18.33
N LEU A 230 -8.02 -9.71 -17.22
CA LEU A 230 -8.22 -9.05 -15.92
C LEU A 230 -7.21 -7.92 -15.65
N MET A 231 -6.00 -8.00 -16.18
CA MET A 231 -4.85 -7.18 -15.80
C MET A 231 -4.03 -6.77 -17.03
N PRO A 232 -4.25 -5.56 -17.58
CA PRO A 232 -3.54 -5.08 -18.77
C PRO A 232 -2.01 -5.08 -18.68
N VAL A 233 -1.44 -5.02 -17.47
CA VAL A 233 0.01 -5.17 -17.24
C VAL A 233 0.58 -6.45 -17.84
N ALA A 234 -0.24 -7.50 -17.99
CA ALA A 234 0.16 -8.76 -18.59
C ALA A 234 0.53 -8.66 -20.08
N ASN A 235 0.17 -7.56 -20.76
CA ASN A 235 0.65 -7.28 -22.12
C ASN A 235 2.13 -6.93 -22.15
N LYS A 236 2.64 -6.35 -21.05
CA LYS A 236 4.04 -5.95 -20.92
C LYS A 236 4.88 -7.02 -20.24
N TYR A 237 4.35 -7.65 -19.20
CA TYR A 237 5.04 -8.68 -18.42
C TYR A 237 4.21 -9.97 -18.40
N GLY A 238 4.70 -10.98 -19.11
CA GLY A 238 4.00 -12.26 -19.26
C GLY A 238 3.90 -13.02 -17.94
N LEU A 239 2.92 -13.93 -17.82
CA LEU A 239 2.75 -14.75 -16.62
C LEU A 239 4.03 -15.50 -16.25
N ASP A 240 4.67 -16.17 -17.20
CA ASP A 240 5.88 -16.96 -16.96
C ASP A 240 7.04 -16.07 -16.48
N GLU A 241 7.23 -14.92 -17.13
CA GLU A 241 8.26 -13.91 -16.77
C GLU A 241 8.05 -13.37 -15.34
N VAL A 242 6.79 -13.07 -14.96
CA VAL A 242 6.48 -12.58 -13.62
C VAL A 242 6.71 -13.65 -12.55
N LEU A 243 6.37 -14.91 -12.84
CA LEU A 243 6.60 -16.02 -11.91
C LEU A 243 8.09 -16.32 -11.75
N GLU A 244 8.88 -16.23 -12.82
CA GLU A 244 10.35 -16.35 -12.77
C GLU A 244 10.96 -15.25 -11.87
N ALA A 245 10.52 -14.00 -12.02
CA ALA A 245 10.98 -12.91 -11.15
C ALA A 245 10.59 -13.12 -9.67
N CYS A 246 9.42 -13.71 -9.42
CA CYS A 246 8.96 -14.05 -8.08
C CYS A 246 9.76 -15.20 -7.46
N ASP A 247 10.14 -16.20 -8.26
CA ASP A 247 11.01 -17.29 -7.82
C ASP A 247 12.38 -16.73 -7.42
N TYR A 248 12.97 -15.91 -8.28
CA TYR A 248 14.23 -15.21 -8.00
C TYR A 248 14.17 -14.40 -6.69
N TYR A 249 13.09 -13.64 -6.47
CA TYR A 249 12.91 -12.92 -5.21
C TYR A 249 12.88 -13.87 -4.00
N GLY A 250 12.17 -14.99 -4.11
CA GLY A 250 12.11 -16.02 -3.08
C GLY A 250 13.49 -16.62 -2.78
N GLU A 251 14.26 -16.95 -3.81
CA GLU A 251 15.62 -17.48 -3.69
C GLU A 251 16.59 -16.49 -3.05
N GLN A 252 16.60 -15.22 -3.49
CA GLN A 252 17.54 -14.21 -2.98
C GLN A 252 17.27 -13.81 -1.53
N THR A 253 16.00 -13.80 -1.12
CA THR A 253 15.61 -13.27 0.19
C THR A 253 15.32 -14.37 1.22
N GLY A 254 15.10 -15.61 0.78
CA GLY A 254 14.59 -16.70 1.61
C GLY A 254 13.18 -16.44 2.15
N ARG A 255 12.47 -15.43 1.61
CA ARG A 255 11.13 -15.03 2.06
C ARG A 255 10.09 -15.78 1.24
N ARG A 256 9.10 -16.35 1.92
CA ARG A 256 7.96 -16.99 1.27
C ARG A 256 7.11 -15.97 0.51
N MET A 257 6.88 -16.23 -0.77
CA MET A 257 5.99 -15.44 -1.62
C MET A 257 4.52 -15.66 -1.25
N THR A 258 3.72 -14.59 -1.33
CA THR A 258 2.25 -14.65 -1.26
C THR A 258 1.66 -14.37 -2.64
N PHE A 259 0.63 -15.11 -3.04
CA PHE A 259 -0.08 -14.95 -4.31
C PHE A 259 -1.53 -14.59 -4.02
N GLU A 260 -1.89 -13.33 -4.28
CA GLU A 260 -3.25 -12.85 -4.15
C GLU A 260 -4.06 -13.28 -5.39
N TYR A 261 -5.18 -13.97 -5.15
CA TYR A 261 -6.03 -14.50 -6.20
C TYR A 261 -7.48 -14.09 -5.95
N SER A 262 -7.93 -13.11 -6.73
CA SER A 262 -9.29 -12.60 -6.65
C SER A 262 -10.24 -13.52 -7.39
N LEU A 263 -11.22 -14.09 -6.71
CA LEU A 263 -12.19 -15.01 -7.31
C LEU A 263 -13.36 -14.23 -7.90
N VAL A 264 -13.48 -14.31 -9.23
CA VAL A 264 -14.52 -13.70 -10.05
C VAL A 264 -15.37 -14.82 -10.62
N GLY A 265 -16.67 -14.78 -10.30
CA GLY A 265 -17.64 -15.82 -10.63
C GLY A 265 -17.69 -16.13 -12.11
N GLY A 266 -17.40 -17.37 -12.49
CA GLY A 266 -17.46 -17.85 -13.87
C GLY A 266 -16.27 -17.44 -14.76
N VAL A 267 -15.33 -16.63 -14.25
CA VAL A 267 -14.19 -16.14 -15.02
C VAL A 267 -12.92 -16.92 -14.66
N ASN A 268 -12.57 -16.99 -13.38
CA ASN A 268 -11.29 -17.53 -12.92
C ASN A 268 -11.40 -18.47 -11.71
N ASP A 269 -12.60 -18.97 -11.41
CA ASP A 269 -12.95 -19.79 -10.26
C ASP A 269 -13.33 -21.24 -10.62
N THR A 270 -12.98 -21.70 -11.83
CA THR A 270 -13.30 -23.06 -12.31
C THR A 270 -12.42 -24.14 -11.67
N LYS A 271 -12.79 -25.42 -11.85
CA LYS A 271 -11.97 -26.54 -11.36
C LYS A 271 -10.62 -26.58 -12.07
N GLU A 272 -10.64 -26.31 -13.37
CA GLU A 272 -9.49 -26.27 -14.26
C GLU A 272 -8.53 -25.14 -13.85
N ASP A 273 -9.07 -23.99 -13.44
CA ASP A 273 -8.28 -22.89 -12.89
C ASP A 273 -7.55 -23.28 -11.61
N ALA A 274 -8.21 -23.98 -10.68
CA ALA A 274 -7.57 -24.44 -9.45
C ALA A 274 -6.40 -25.41 -9.73
N VAL A 275 -6.59 -26.34 -10.67
CA VAL A 275 -5.54 -27.30 -11.07
C VAL A 275 -4.37 -26.59 -11.75
N ARG A 276 -4.64 -25.63 -12.65
CA ARG A 276 -3.59 -24.83 -13.30
C ARG A 276 -2.84 -23.98 -12.29
N LEU A 277 -3.55 -23.29 -11.41
CA LEU A 277 -2.95 -22.47 -10.36
C LEU A 277 -2.05 -23.31 -9.44
N ALA A 278 -2.48 -24.51 -9.04
CA ALA A 278 -1.66 -25.40 -8.24
C ALA A 278 -0.35 -25.78 -8.95
N LYS A 279 -0.38 -26.04 -10.26
CA LYS A 279 0.84 -26.33 -11.04
C LYS A 279 1.81 -25.15 -11.10
N LEU A 280 1.29 -23.92 -11.22
CA LEU A 280 2.11 -22.71 -11.26
C LEU A 280 2.77 -22.40 -9.91
N ILE A 281 2.05 -22.57 -8.80
CA ILE A 281 2.52 -22.13 -7.48
C ILE A 281 3.37 -23.18 -6.75
N LYS A 282 3.17 -24.47 -7.05
CA LYS A 282 3.87 -25.55 -6.33
C LYS A 282 5.40 -25.44 -6.36
N PRO A 283 6.06 -25.10 -7.49
CA PRO A 283 7.52 -24.92 -7.52
C PRO A 283 7.99 -23.74 -6.66
N LEU A 284 7.17 -22.69 -6.54
CA LEU A 284 7.51 -21.45 -5.84
C LEU A 284 7.32 -21.53 -4.32
N HIS A 285 6.84 -22.67 -3.81
CA HIS A 285 6.53 -22.90 -2.39
C HIS A 285 5.68 -21.77 -1.75
N GLY A 286 4.81 -21.17 -2.57
CA GLY A 286 4.05 -19.98 -2.23
C GLY A 286 2.85 -20.21 -1.32
N HIS A 287 2.34 -19.13 -0.74
CA HIS A 287 1.05 -19.09 -0.07
C HIS A 287 0.01 -18.42 -0.97
N VAL A 288 -1.12 -19.07 -1.24
CA VAL A 288 -2.22 -18.49 -2.01
C VAL A 288 -3.23 -17.84 -1.07
N ASN A 289 -3.55 -16.58 -1.30
CA ASN A 289 -4.61 -15.87 -0.59
C ASN A 289 -5.79 -15.66 -1.54
N LEU A 290 -6.87 -16.41 -1.32
CA LEU A 290 -8.11 -16.28 -2.10
C LEU A 290 -8.90 -15.08 -1.59
N ILE A 291 -9.18 -14.12 -2.46
CA ILE A 291 -9.98 -12.94 -2.15
C ILE A 291 -11.31 -13.06 -2.89
N PRO A 292 -12.44 -13.27 -2.20
CA PRO A 292 -13.75 -13.11 -2.81
C PRO A 292 -13.90 -11.67 -3.30
N VAL A 293 -14.17 -11.47 -4.59
CA VAL A 293 -14.34 -10.11 -5.13
C VAL A 293 -15.67 -9.54 -4.67
N ASN A 294 -15.63 -8.36 -4.04
CA ASN A 294 -16.84 -7.57 -3.83
C ASN A 294 -17.27 -6.97 -5.18
N PRO A 295 -18.56 -7.00 -5.54
CA PRO A 295 -19.04 -6.37 -6.75
C PRO A 295 -18.72 -4.87 -6.73
N ILE A 296 -18.19 -4.36 -7.84
CA ILE A 296 -18.00 -2.91 -8.07
C ILE A 296 -19.14 -2.43 -8.97
N LYS A 297 -19.72 -1.25 -8.68
CA LYS A 297 -20.90 -0.74 -9.41
C LYS A 297 -20.62 -0.53 -10.90
N GLU A 298 -19.37 -0.27 -11.24
CA GLU A 298 -18.94 0.15 -12.56
C GLU A 298 -18.62 -1.01 -13.51
N ARG A 299 -18.64 -2.29 -13.06
CA ARG A 299 -18.33 -3.45 -13.90
C ARG A 299 -19.16 -4.68 -13.57
N ASP A 300 -19.41 -5.50 -14.59
CA ASP A 300 -20.27 -6.69 -14.54
C ASP A 300 -19.64 -7.92 -13.85
N TYR A 301 -18.64 -7.75 -12.99
CA TYR A 301 -18.02 -8.87 -12.28
C TYR A 301 -18.84 -9.28 -11.06
N VAL A 302 -19.17 -10.56 -11.00
CA VAL A 302 -19.94 -11.16 -9.91
C VAL A 302 -19.05 -11.85 -8.89
N GLN A 303 -19.44 -11.76 -7.62
CA GLN A 303 -18.79 -12.50 -6.55
C GLN A 303 -19.04 -14.00 -6.72
N SER A 304 -17.99 -14.82 -6.66
CA SER A 304 -18.14 -16.28 -6.64
C SER A 304 -18.94 -16.75 -5.42
N ASP A 305 -19.81 -17.74 -5.61
CA ASP A 305 -20.55 -18.35 -4.52
C ASP A 305 -19.62 -18.93 -3.44
N ARG A 306 -20.06 -18.86 -2.17
CA ARG A 306 -19.26 -19.35 -1.04
C ARG A 306 -18.87 -20.82 -1.18
N SER A 307 -19.75 -21.66 -1.73
CA SER A 307 -19.46 -23.07 -2.02
C SER A 307 -18.34 -23.22 -3.04
N VAL A 308 -18.35 -22.42 -4.12
CA VAL A 308 -17.32 -22.41 -5.17
C VAL A 308 -15.97 -21.98 -4.58
N VAL A 309 -15.94 -20.93 -3.76
CA VAL A 309 -14.70 -20.47 -3.09
C VAL A 309 -14.11 -21.57 -2.19
N VAL A 310 -14.96 -22.24 -1.40
CA VAL A 310 -14.53 -23.34 -0.51
C VAL A 310 -14.05 -24.54 -1.32
N ASP A 311 -14.73 -24.90 -2.41
CA ASP A 311 -14.30 -25.99 -3.29
C ASP A 311 -12.99 -25.69 -4.01
N PHE A 312 -12.77 -24.43 -4.40
CA PHE A 312 -11.52 -23.97 -5.00
C PHE A 312 -10.36 -24.09 -4.00
N LYS A 313 -10.57 -23.62 -2.76
CA LYS A 313 -9.63 -23.79 -1.64
C LYS A 313 -9.29 -25.28 -1.42
N ASN A 314 -10.31 -26.12 -1.26
CA ASN A 314 -10.13 -27.54 -0.98
C ASN A 314 -9.33 -28.27 -2.07
N LYS A 315 -9.47 -27.86 -3.34
CA LYS A 315 -8.67 -28.42 -4.44
C LYS A 315 -7.21 -28.00 -4.36
N LEU A 316 -6.94 -26.72 -4.08
CA LEU A 316 -5.58 -26.24 -3.89
C LEU A 316 -4.88 -26.98 -2.73
N GLU A 317 -5.57 -27.16 -1.61
CA GLU A 317 -5.05 -27.92 -0.45
C GLU A 317 -4.74 -29.37 -0.83
N LYS A 318 -5.64 -30.05 -1.56
CA LYS A 318 -5.41 -31.42 -2.06
C LYS A 318 -4.21 -31.52 -3.01
N CYS A 319 -3.86 -30.43 -3.70
CA CYS A 319 -2.66 -30.37 -4.54
C CYS A 319 -1.38 -30.03 -3.75
N GLY A 320 -1.47 -29.80 -2.44
CA GLY A 320 -0.36 -29.48 -1.56
C GLY A 320 -0.02 -27.98 -1.50
N ILE A 321 -0.94 -27.10 -1.89
CA ILE A 321 -0.75 -25.66 -1.85
C ILE A 321 -1.24 -25.11 -0.51
N ASN A 322 -0.42 -24.28 0.14
CA ASN A 322 -0.85 -23.51 1.30
C ASN A 322 -1.82 -22.43 0.84
N VAL A 323 -3.06 -22.46 1.33
CA VAL A 323 -4.10 -21.54 0.90
C VAL A 323 -4.96 -21.05 2.06
N THR A 324 -5.29 -19.75 2.04
CA THR A 324 -6.27 -19.14 2.93
C THR A 324 -7.34 -18.42 2.12
N ILE A 325 -8.57 -18.40 2.64
CA ILE A 325 -9.57 -17.44 2.18
C ILE A 325 -9.42 -16.19 3.04
N ARG A 326 -9.17 -15.05 2.40
CA ARG A 326 -9.08 -13.76 3.08
C ARG A 326 -10.43 -13.43 3.70
N ARG A 327 -10.41 -13.06 4.98
CA ARG A 327 -11.60 -12.56 5.67
C ARG A 327 -11.99 -11.21 5.08
N GLU A 328 -13.25 -11.07 4.66
CA GLU A 328 -13.85 -9.78 4.31
C GLU A 328 -13.90 -8.92 5.58
N MET A 329 -13.32 -7.72 5.52
CA MET A 329 -13.32 -6.74 6.61
C MET A 329 -13.97 -5.44 6.12
N GLY A 330 -14.78 -4.80 6.96
CA GLY A 330 -15.44 -3.52 6.63
C GLY A 330 -16.46 -3.61 5.49
N ARG A 331 -17.18 -4.73 5.37
CA ARG A 331 -18.14 -4.96 4.28
C ARG A 331 -19.30 -3.96 4.25
N ASP A 332 -19.67 -3.43 5.40
CA ASP A 332 -20.74 -2.44 5.58
C ASP A 332 -20.33 -1.00 5.23
N ILE A 333 -19.05 -0.76 4.94
CA ILE A 333 -18.49 0.58 4.67
C ILE A 333 -17.69 0.62 3.35
N ASP A 334 -18.14 -0.12 2.33
CA ASP A 334 -17.45 -0.22 1.04
C ASP A 334 -15.96 -0.59 1.22
N GLY A 335 -15.68 -1.64 1.99
CA GLY A 335 -14.34 -2.00 2.47
C GLY A 335 -13.30 -2.37 1.41
N ALA A 336 -13.65 -2.35 0.11
CA ALA A 336 -12.66 -2.55 -0.95
C ALA A 336 -11.83 -1.27 -1.18
N CYS A 337 -10.58 -1.49 -1.60
CA CYS A 337 -9.61 -0.42 -1.81
C CYS A 337 -10.06 0.54 -2.93
N GLY A 338 -10.04 1.85 -2.64
CA GLY A 338 -10.30 2.93 -3.60
C GLY A 338 -11.76 3.38 -3.70
N GLN A 339 -12.71 2.68 -3.09
CA GLN A 339 -14.15 3.00 -3.20
C GLN A 339 -14.54 4.30 -2.50
N LEU A 340 -13.98 4.63 -1.33
CA LEU A 340 -14.35 5.85 -0.61
C LEU A 340 -13.82 7.09 -1.33
N ARG A 341 -12.58 7.00 -1.85
CA ARG A 341 -12.01 8.04 -2.70
C ARG A 341 -12.89 8.32 -3.92
N LYS A 342 -13.35 7.27 -4.60
CA LYS A 342 -14.17 7.41 -5.81
C LYS A 342 -15.52 8.09 -5.49
N HIS A 343 -16.24 7.58 -4.49
CA HIS A 343 -17.49 8.19 -4.02
C HIS A 343 -17.32 9.66 -3.60
N PHE A 344 -16.17 10.05 -3.05
CA PHE A 344 -15.91 11.46 -2.75
C PHE A 344 -15.76 12.31 -4.02
N ILE A 345 -14.98 11.85 -5.00
CA ILE A 345 -14.78 12.57 -6.27
C ILE A 345 -16.11 12.72 -7.01
N ASP A 346 -16.89 11.65 -7.11
CA ASP A 346 -18.18 11.67 -7.80
C ASP A 346 -19.15 12.68 -7.14
N ARG A 347 -19.21 12.72 -5.80
CA ARG A 347 -20.01 13.71 -5.05
C ARG A 347 -19.55 15.16 -5.28
N GLN A 348 -18.27 15.40 -5.58
CA GLN A 348 -17.74 16.74 -5.86
C GLN A 348 -18.08 17.17 -7.29
N GLU A 349 -17.97 16.25 -8.26
CA GLU A 349 -18.35 16.48 -9.66
C GLU A 349 -19.85 16.78 -9.80
N GLU A 350 -20.71 16.03 -9.09
CA GLU A 350 -22.16 16.27 -9.06
C GLU A 350 -22.52 17.65 -8.47
N LYS A 351 -21.78 18.12 -7.47
CA LYS A 351 -21.99 19.44 -6.85
C LYS A 351 -21.45 20.58 -7.70
N GLY A 352 -20.35 20.36 -8.41
CA GLY A 352 -19.75 21.35 -9.32
C GLY A 352 -20.50 21.49 -10.65
N GLY A 353 -21.22 20.45 -11.08
CA GLY A 353 -22.05 20.48 -12.30
C GLY A 353 -23.42 21.16 -12.17
N GLY A 354 -23.79 21.60 -10.95
CA GLY A 354 -25.04 22.34 -10.69
C GLY A 354 -24.93 23.86 -10.82
N GLU A 355 -23.73 24.39 -11.07
CA GLU A 355 -23.47 25.80 -11.38
C GLU A 355 -23.01 25.94 -12.83
N MET A 356 -23.89 25.64 -13.79
CA MET A 356 -23.77 26.09 -15.18
C MET A 356 -25.13 26.50 -15.74
#